data_AF-A0A7S0AYZ9-F1
#
_entry.id   AF-A0A7S0AYZ9-F1
#
_cell.length_a   1.000
_cell.length_b   1.000
_cell.length_c   1.000
_cell.angle_alpha   90.00
_cell.angle_beta   90.00
_cell.angle_gamma   90.00
#
_symmetry.space_group_name_H-M   'P 1'
#
loop_
_entity.id
_entity.type
_entity.pdbx_description
1 polymer ?
#
loop_
_entity_poly.entity_id
_entity_poly.type
_entity_poly.pdbx_seq_one_letter_code
_entity_poly.pdbx_strand_id
1 'polypeptide(L)'
;GGPLETWPLYASHQFAVAPIGVGFDTFRLWEYLFFGTVPIVLSSPLDSMYLDAHVPCIIVKDWNEVCSWTKNDMEKLSQRFQKWIANSHMWLRPSLWVPRDQAQMDSLCDASPGCRSGGHFFNATKSDENNRTSYML
;
A
#
# COMPACT_ATOMS: atom_id res chain seq x y z
N GLY A 1 -9.83 16.70 8.82
CA GLY A 1 -8.97 15.51 8.93
C GLY A 1 -9.30 14.50 7.86
N GLY A 2 -9.18 14.90 6.59
CA GLY A 2 -9.39 14.02 5.44
C GLY A 2 -8.10 13.79 4.64
N PRO A 3 -8.09 12.87 3.67
CA PRO A 3 -6.90 12.51 2.89
C PRO A 3 -6.16 13.71 2.28
N LEU A 4 -6.92 14.71 1.79
CA LEU A 4 -6.38 15.92 1.17
C LEU A 4 -5.55 16.81 2.12
N GLU A 5 -5.80 16.75 3.43
CA GLU A 5 -5.03 17.48 4.43
C GLU A 5 -3.78 16.71 4.87
N THR A 6 -3.82 15.38 4.80
CA THR A 6 -2.73 14.51 5.26
C THR A 6 -1.65 14.29 4.21
N TRP A 7 -2.00 14.28 2.92
CA TRP A 7 -1.04 14.05 1.84
C TRP A 7 0.11 15.05 1.76
N PRO A 8 -0.10 16.37 1.95
CA PRO A 8 1.01 17.32 2.05
C PRO A 8 1.96 17.01 3.22
N LEU A 9 1.45 16.48 4.32
CA LEU A 9 2.28 16.06 5.47
C LEU A 9 3.10 14.82 5.13
N TYR A 10 2.55 13.88 4.36
CA TYR A 10 3.31 12.70 3.93
C TYR A 10 4.49 13.16 3.04
N ALA A 11 4.20 13.92 1.98
CA ALA A 11 5.21 14.40 1.05
C ALA A 11 6.31 15.29 1.66
N SER A 12 6.09 15.88 2.85
CA SER A 12 7.08 16.69 3.55
C SER A 12 8.02 15.90 4.48
N HIS A 13 7.77 14.59 4.68
CA HIS A 13 8.58 13.74 5.54
C HIS A 13 9.24 12.60 4.76
N GLN A 14 10.51 12.32 5.07
CA GLN A 14 11.26 11.21 4.47
C GLN A 14 10.83 9.85 5.01
N PHE A 15 10.42 9.79 6.29
CA PHE A 15 10.03 8.57 6.98
C PHE A 15 8.72 8.78 7.73
N ALA A 16 7.87 7.77 7.76
CA ALA A 16 6.63 7.81 8.53
C ALA A 16 6.30 6.43 9.13
N VAL A 17 5.75 6.43 10.33
CA VAL A 17 5.34 5.19 11.00
C VAL A 17 4.02 4.70 10.39
N ALA A 18 4.01 3.46 9.91
CA ALA A 18 2.86 2.77 9.37
C ALA A 18 2.45 1.62 10.33
N PRO A 19 1.76 1.93 11.44
CA PRO A 19 1.37 0.90 12.39
C PRO A 19 0.29 0.01 11.77
N ILE A 20 0.25 -1.24 12.20
CA ILE A 20 -0.75 -2.24 11.76
C ILE A 20 -2.16 -1.67 11.99
N GLY A 21 -3.05 -1.92 11.02
CA GLY A 21 -4.45 -1.49 11.06
C GLY A 21 -5.37 -2.68 11.34
N VAL A 22 -6.51 -2.74 10.64
CA VAL A 22 -7.39 -3.92 10.66
C VAL A 22 -6.73 -5.14 10.01
N GLY A 23 -5.77 -4.91 9.11
CA GLY A 23 -4.90 -5.93 8.50
C GLY A 23 -3.42 -5.60 8.67
N PHE A 24 -2.56 -6.58 8.37
CA PHE A 24 -1.10 -6.44 8.42
C PHE A 24 -0.58 -5.50 7.34
N ASP A 25 -1.17 -5.53 6.14
CA ASP A 25 -0.93 -4.56 5.09
C ASP A 25 -1.86 -3.36 5.30
N THR A 26 -1.28 -2.20 5.53
CA THR A 26 -2.07 -0.99 5.73
C THR A 26 -2.08 -0.17 4.45
N PHE A 27 -3.24 0.43 4.13
CA PHE A 27 -3.31 1.43 3.06
C PHE A 27 -2.28 2.54 3.25
N ARG A 28 -1.98 2.90 4.52
CA ARG A 28 -0.94 3.87 4.89
C ARG A 28 0.45 3.52 4.36
N LEU A 29 0.84 2.24 4.40
CA LEU A 29 2.13 1.81 3.84
C LEU A 29 2.21 2.19 2.38
N TRP A 30 1.19 1.86 1.60
CA TRP A 30 1.16 2.14 0.16
C TRP A 30 1.02 3.63 -0.12
N GLU A 31 0.21 4.36 0.65
CA GLU A 31 0.09 5.82 0.56
C GLU A 31 1.44 6.53 0.79
N TYR A 32 2.18 6.16 1.83
CA TYR A 32 3.51 6.74 2.09
C TYR A 32 4.46 6.49 0.92
N LEU A 33 4.45 5.27 0.38
CA LEU A 33 5.25 4.96 -0.78
C LEU A 33 4.89 5.81 -1.99
N PHE A 34 3.59 6.06 -2.20
CA PHE A 34 3.13 6.95 -3.26
C PHE A 34 3.65 8.39 -3.09
N PHE A 35 3.77 8.89 -1.86
CA PHE A 35 4.30 10.23 -1.60
C PHE A 35 5.83 10.31 -1.46
N GLY A 36 6.55 9.21 -1.72
CA GLY A 36 8.02 9.17 -1.57
C GLY A 36 8.49 9.14 -0.11
N THR A 37 7.58 8.84 0.81
CA THR A 37 7.87 8.65 2.24
C THR A 37 8.11 7.18 2.50
N VAL A 38 9.23 6.85 3.14
CA VAL A 38 9.57 5.45 3.47
C VAL A 38 8.81 5.02 4.74
N PRO A 39 7.94 4.02 4.67
CA PRO A 39 7.18 3.52 5.81
C PRO A 39 8.08 2.76 6.80
N ILE A 40 7.86 2.99 8.09
CA ILE A 40 8.41 2.21 9.19
C ILE A 40 7.29 1.31 9.72
N VAL A 41 7.48 0.00 9.61
CA VAL A 41 6.50 -1.02 10.00
C VAL A 41 7.04 -1.87 11.14
N LEU A 42 6.12 -2.40 11.96
CA LEU A 42 6.45 -3.41 12.94
C LEU A 42 6.58 -4.77 12.24
N SER A 43 7.56 -5.57 12.66
CA SER A 43 7.79 -6.93 12.18
C SER A 43 6.52 -7.77 12.32
N SER A 44 6.19 -8.48 11.24
CA SER A 44 4.94 -9.25 11.12
C SER A 44 5.14 -10.43 10.17
N PRO A 45 4.13 -11.31 10.01
CA PRO A 45 4.18 -12.35 8.99
C PRO A 45 4.35 -11.84 7.54
N LEU A 46 4.17 -10.54 7.27
CA LEU A 46 4.40 -9.92 5.96
C LEU A 46 5.86 -9.56 5.68
N ASP A 47 6.78 -9.75 6.64
CA ASP A 47 8.18 -9.37 6.48
C ASP A 47 8.81 -10.01 5.22
N SER A 48 8.51 -11.28 4.94
CA SER A 48 9.01 -11.96 3.74
C SER A 48 8.48 -11.30 2.46
N MET A 49 7.20 -10.92 2.42
CA MET A 49 6.63 -10.21 1.28
C MET A 49 7.36 -8.89 1.03
N TYR A 50 7.62 -8.11 2.07
CA TYR A 50 8.35 -6.85 1.94
C TYR A 50 9.78 -7.06 1.45
N LEU A 51 10.50 -8.04 2.00
CA LEU A 51 11.88 -8.32 1.65
C LEU A 51 12.01 -8.91 0.25
N ASP A 52 11.21 -9.93 -0.08
CA ASP A 52 11.27 -10.65 -1.35
C ASP A 52 10.85 -9.76 -2.52
N ALA A 53 9.81 -8.94 -2.33
CA ALA A 53 9.37 -7.97 -3.33
C ALA A 53 10.18 -6.66 -3.32
N HIS A 54 11.22 -6.58 -2.48
CA HIS A 54 12.11 -5.43 -2.35
C HIS A 54 11.35 -4.11 -2.06
N VAL A 55 10.30 -4.22 -1.24
CA VAL A 55 9.49 -3.08 -0.83
C VAL A 55 10.35 -2.14 0.02
N PRO A 56 10.44 -0.86 -0.33
CA PRO A 56 11.24 0.14 0.35
C PRO A 56 10.59 0.55 1.67
N CYS A 57 10.75 -0.28 2.70
CA CYS A 57 10.24 -0.05 4.05
C CYS A 57 11.32 -0.35 5.10
N ILE A 58 11.12 0.15 6.31
CA ILE A 58 11.96 -0.13 7.46
C ILE A 58 11.16 -1.02 8.41
N ILE A 59 11.63 -2.25 8.61
CA ILE A 59 11.01 -3.19 9.55
C ILE A 59 11.72 -3.06 10.89
N VAL A 60 10.97 -2.74 11.95
CA VAL A 60 11.43 -2.70 13.34
C VAL A 60 10.75 -3.81 14.13
N LYS A 61 11.42 -4.37 15.15
CA LYS A 61 10.80 -5.38 16.03
C LYS A 61 10.00 -4.74 17.16
N ASP A 62 10.39 -3.54 17.56
CA ASP A 62 9.73 -2.76 18.60
C ASP A 62 9.76 -1.27 18.28
N TRP A 63 8.70 -0.54 18.62
CA TRP A 63 8.62 0.91 18.37
C TRP A 63 9.66 1.72 19.16
N ASN A 64 10.15 1.19 20.28
CA ASN A 64 11.23 1.81 21.05
C ASN A 64 12.53 1.93 20.23
N GLU A 65 12.73 1.09 19.21
CA GLU A 65 13.87 1.23 18.29
C GLU A 65 13.85 2.60 17.62
N VAL A 66 12.68 3.05 17.14
CA VAL A 66 12.50 4.35 16.49
C VAL A 66 12.81 5.49 17.46
N CYS A 67 12.36 5.36 18.72
CA CYS A 67 12.64 6.35 19.76
C CYS A 67 14.13 6.44 20.13
N SER A 68 14.89 5.36 19.90
CA SER A 68 16.32 5.28 20.22
C SER A 68 17.23 5.78 19.08
N TRP A 69 16.69 6.07 17.90
CA TRP A 69 17.50 6.47 16.75
C TRP A 69 18.19 7.80 16.97
N THR A 70 19.50 7.79 16.71
CA THR A 70 20.31 9.02 16.72
C THR A 70 20.26 9.72 15.38
N LYS A 71 20.76 10.96 15.33
CA LYS A 71 20.93 11.69 14.07
C LYS A 71 21.75 10.90 13.03
N ASN A 72 22.79 10.19 13.48
CA ASN A 72 23.64 9.38 12.61
C ASN A 72 22.87 8.17 12.03
N ASP A 73 21.96 7.57 12.80
CA ASP A 73 21.12 6.48 12.31
C ASP A 73 20.13 6.99 11.25
N MET A 74 19.53 8.15 11.49
CA MET A 74 18.67 8.82 10.52
C MET A 74 19.42 9.19 9.23
N GLU A 75 20.66 9.68 9.33
CA GLU A 75 21.49 9.98 8.16
C GLU A 75 21.81 8.73 7.34
N LYS A 76 22.14 7.60 8.01
CA LYS A 76 22.35 6.32 7.33
C LYS A 76 21.08 5.82 6.62
N LEU A 77 19.93 5.93 7.27
CA LEU A 77 18.64 5.58 6.67
C LEU A 77 18.34 6.47 5.45
N SER A 78 18.54 7.78 5.57
CA SER A 78 18.37 8.70 4.44
C SER A 78 19.29 8.35 3.29
N GLN A 79 20.56 8.04 3.54
CA GLN A 79 21.50 7.60 2.50
C GLN A 79 21.07 6.28 1.85
N ARG A 80 20.62 5.31 2.65
CA ARG A 80 20.13 4.01 2.15
C ARG A 80 18.97 4.17 1.17
N PHE A 81 18.01 5.04 1.49
CA PHE A 81 16.80 5.22 0.69
C PHE A 81 16.86 6.39 -0.30
N GLN A 82 17.93 7.19 -0.32
CA GLN A 82 18.05 8.41 -1.14
C GLN A 82 17.72 8.18 -2.62
N LYS A 83 18.26 7.11 -3.22
CA LYS A 83 17.99 6.76 -4.62
C LYS A 83 16.53 6.37 -4.83
N TRP A 84 15.94 5.65 -3.88
CA TRP A 84 14.54 5.27 -3.99
C TRP A 84 13.63 6.50 -3.88
N ILE A 85 13.84 7.35 -2.87
CA ILE A 85 13.06 8.59 -2.67
C ILE A 85 13.14 9.49 -3.92
N ALA A 86 14.33 9.65 -4.52
CA ALA A 86 14.52 10.41 -5.75
C ALA A 86 13.75 9.83 -6.95
N ASN A 87 13.49 8.52 -6.95
CA ASN A 87 12.81 7.80 -8.03
C ASN A 87 11.40 7.31 -7.65
N SER A 88 10.84 7.77 -6.52
CA SER A 88 9.53 7.33 -6.03
C SER A 88 8.41 7.61 -7.05
N HIS A 89 8.54 8.70 -7.81
CA HIS A 89 7.66 9.05 -8.92
C HIS A 89 7.59 7.98 -10.04
N MET A 90 8.57 7.08 -10.15
CA MET A 90 8.52 5.97 -11.11
C MET A 90 7.56 4.86 -10.64
N TRP A 91 7.39 4.69 -9.33
CA TRP A 91 6.38 3.81 -8.75
C TRP A 91 4.97 4.40 -8.84
N LEU A 92 4.86 5.72 -9.02
CA LEU A 92 3.61 6.40 -9.35
C LEU A 92 3.16 6.17 -10.79
N ARG A 93 3.95 5.49 -11.64
CA ARG A 93 3.53 5.25 -13.02
C ARG A 93 2.34 4.28 -13.04
N PRO A 94 1.17 4.71 -13.55
CA PRO A 94 0.02 3.83 -13.72
C PRO A 94 0.27 2.66 -14.68
N SER A 95 1.44 2.57 -15.31
CA SER A 95 1.84 1.42 -16.13
C SER A 95 2.02 0.12 -15.34
N LEU A 96 2.12 0.19 -14.01
CA LEU A 96 2.02 -0.98 -13.12
C LEU A 96 0.59 -1.28 -12.67
N TRP A 97 -0.35 -0.40 -12.99
CA TRP A 97 -1.77 -0.59 -12.71
C TRP A 97 -2.34 -1.26 -13.94
N VAL A 98 -3.03 -2.38 -13.76
CA VAL A 98 -3.69 -3.02 -14.89
C VAL A 98 -4.69 -2.00 -15.46
N PRO A 99 -4.64 -1.71 -16.78
CA PRO A 99 -5.61 -0.83 -17.40
C PRO A 99 -7.00 -1.29 -17.01
N ARG A 100 -7.90 -0.35 -16.71
CA ARG A 100 -9.33 -0.63 -16.54
C ARG A 100 -10.00 -0.96 -17.89
N ASP A 101 -9.25 -1.58 -18.80
CA ASP A 101 -9.83 -2.25 -19.94
C ASP A 101 -10.31 -3.61 -19.45
N GLN A 102 -11.62 -3.75 -19.34
CA GLN A 102 -12.28 -4.95 -18.86
C GLN A 102 -11.84 -6.18 -19.68
N ALA A 103 -11.55 -6.02 -20.97
CA ALA A 103 -11.11 -7.13 -21.83
C ALA A 103 -9.72 -7.66 -21.45
N GLN A 104 -8.80 -6.76 -21.04
CA GLN A 104 -7.46 -7.15 -20.64
C GLN A 104 -7.44 -7.78 -19.24
N MET A 105 -8.26 -7.27 -18.33
CA MET A 105 -8.47 -7.86 -17.01
C MET A 105 -9.13 -9.24 -17.10
N ASP A 106 -10.15 -9.41 -17.94
CA ASP A 106 -10.84 -10.69 -18.14
C ASP A 106 -9.88 -11.74 -18.70
N SER A 107 -9.02 -11.37 -19.65
CA SER A 107 -7.98 -12.24 -20.21
C SER A 107 -6.96 -12.70 -19.16
N LEU A 108 -6.52 -11.80 -18.28
CA LEU A 108 -5.61 -12.12 -17.17
C LEU A 108 -6.28 -13.00 -16.10
N CYS A 109 -7.57 -12.74 -15.83
CA CYS A 109 -8.40 -13.58 -14.97
C CYS A 109 -8.56 -14.99 -15.56
N ASP A 110 -8.79 -15.13 -16.86
CA ASP A 110 -8.89 -16.42 -17.54
C ASP A 110 -7.58 -17.21 -17.53
N ALA A 111 -6.43 -16.52 -17.58
CA ALA A 111 -5.11 -17.15 -17.55
C ALA A 111 -4.63 -17.53 -16.14
N SER A 112 -5.23 -16.99 -15.08
CA SER A 112 -4.80 -17.22 -13.70
C SER A 112 -5.53 -18.42 -13.07
N PRO A 113 -4.81 -19.48 -12.64
CA PRO A 113 -5.43 -20.63 -11.98
C PRO A 113 -6.19 -20.19 -10.72
N GLY A 114 -7.50 -20.45 -10.69
CA GLY A 114 -8.35 -20.16 -9.53
C GLY A 114 -9.21 -18.90 -9.62
N CYS A 115 -9.05 -18.06 -10.66
CA CYS A 115 -9.82 -16.82 -10.77
C CYS A 115 -11.28 -17.04 -11.17
N ARG A 116 -11.56 -18.03 -12.04
CA ARG A 116 -12.93 -18.40 -12.47
C ARG A 116 -13.40 -19.76 -11.96
N SER A 117 -12.66 -20.41 -11.06
CA SER A 117 -13.10 -21.68 -10.49
C SER A 117 -14.36 -21.43 -9.66
N GLY A 118 -15.49 -21.90 -10.19
CA GLY A 118 -16.80 -21.68 -9.64
C GLY A 118 -16.95 -22.16 -8.20
N GLY A 119 -17.66 -21.36 -7.41
CA GLY A 119 -18.22 -21.75 -6.12
C GLY A 119 -17.56 -21.05 -4.94
N HIS A 120 -18.21 -19.99 -4.48
CA HIS A 120 -18.02 -19.33 -3.17
C HIS A 120 -16.74 -18.52 -2.97
N PHE A 121 -16.67 -17.30 -3.53
CA PHE A 121 -16.31 -16.12 -2.74
C PHE A 121 -16.87 -14.87 -3.43
N PHE A 122 -17.63 -14.08 -2.67
CA PHE A 122 -18.34 -12.85 -3.06
C PHE A 122 -19.50 -12.99 -4.05
N ASN A 123 -20.69 -13.23 -3.50
CA ASN A 123 -21.95 -12.99 -4.20
C ASN A 123 -22.25 -11.48 -4.16
N ALA A 124 -21.55 -10.68 -4.97
CA ALA A 124 -22.02 -9.35 -5.33
C ALA A 124 -23.06 -9.55 -6.43
N THR A 125 -24.30 -9.84 -6.02
CA THR A 125 -25.44 -9.95 -6.92
C THR A 125 -25.49 -8.71 -7.79
N LYS A 126 -25.48 -8.93 -9.11
CA LYS A 126 -26.02 -7.99 -10.09
C LYS A 126 -27.33 -7.45 -9.53
N SER A 127 -27.32 -6.22 -9.04
CA SER A 127 -28.56 -5.50 -8.81
C SER A 127 -29.06 -5.09 -10.17
N ASP A 128 -30.11 -5.79 -10.59
CA ASP A 128 -31.08 -5.34 -11.57
C ASP A 128 -31.19 -3.81 -11.56
N GLU A 129 -30.93 -3.20 -12.72
CA GLU A 129 -31.11 -1.76 -12.99
C GLU A 129 -32.58 -1.31 -12.94
N ASN A 130 -33.52 -2.12 -12.42
CA ASN A 130 -34.94 -1.80 -12.43
C ASN A 130 -35.60 -2.10 -11.08
N ASN A 131 -35.30 -1.32 -10.04
CA ASN A 131 -36.35 -0.64 -9.28
C ASN A 131 -35.80 0.28 -8.17
N ARG A 132 -36.15 1.56 -8.27
CA ARG A 132 -36.17 2.50 -7.14
C ARG A 132 -37.05 1.96 -6.04
N THR A 133 -36.62 1.99 -4.78
CA THR A 133 -37.21 2.81 -3.68
C THR A 133 -36.51 2.50 -2.36
N SER A 134 -36.26 3.55 -1.57
CA SER A 134 -36.33 3.67 -0.10
C SER A 134 -35.74 2.51 0.73
N TYR A 135 -34.91 2.70 1.75
CA TYR A 135 -35.30 3.33 3.02
C TYR A 135 -34.07 3.81 3.79
N MET A 136 -34.22 5.01 4.35
CA MET A 136 -33.54 5.44 5.57
C MET A 136 -33.72 4.40 6.69
N LEU A 137 -32.65 4.11 7.42
CA LEU A 137 -32.47 4.37 8.85
C LEU A 137 -31.02 4.06 9.25
#